data_AF-A0A2T7Q2J5-F1
#
_entry.id   AF-A0A2T7Q2J5-F1
#
_cell.length_a   1.000
_cell.length_b   1.000
_cell.length_c   1.000
_cell.angle_alpha   90.00
_cell.angle_beta   90.00
_cell.angle_gamma   90.00
#
_symmetry.space_group_name_H-M   'P 1'
#
loop_
_entity.id
_entity.type
_entity.pdbx_description
1 polymer ?
#
loop_
_entity_poly.entity_id
_entity_poly.type
_entity_poly.pdbx_seq_one_letter_code
_entity_poly.pdbx_strand_id
1 'polypeptide(L)' 'MDIYTPENMIRYLYKETSAEETAAIKHALDTNWILREKFEAIKKAANGLNSMIQSPRPSVIQSLLNYAGVSKEVEHQ' A
#
# COMPACT_ATOMS: atom_id res chain seq x y z
N MET A 1 -8.79 0.50 26.44
CA MET A 1 -7.80 0.99 25.47
C MET A 1 -8.43 0.86 24.11
N ASP A 2 -8.87 1.97 23.53
CA ASP A 2 -9.46 2.00 22.19
C ASP A 2 -8.35 1.76 21.17
N ILE A 3 -8.33 0.57 20.58
CA ILE A 3 -7.37 0.17 19.53
C ILE A 3 -7.60 0.95 18.22
N TYR A 4 -8.64 1.78 18.17
CA TYR A 4 -9.17 2.43 16.96
C TYR A 4 -8.82 3.92 16.88
N THR A 5 -7.61 4.28 17.30
CA THR A 5 -7.11 5.65 17.12
C THR A 5 -6.74 5.90 15.66
N PRO A 6 -6.83 7.16 15.18
CA PRO A 6 -6.36 7.53 13.83
C PRO A 6 -4.90 7.17 13.57
N GLU A 7 -4.04 7.19 14.58
CA GLU A 7 -2.63 6.76 14.48
C GLU A 7 -2.51 5.29 14.09
N ASN A 8 -3.28 4.41 14.71
CA ASN A 8 -3.24 2.97 14.38
C ASN A 8 -3.72 2.69 12.95
N MET A 9 -4.67 3.48 12.45
CA MET A 9 -5.11 3.41 11.05
C MET A 9 -4.02 3.81 10.07
N ILE A 10 -3.26 4.86 10.39
CA ILE A 10 -2.14 5.30 9.57
C ILE A 10 -1.04 4.24 9.58
N ARG A 11 -0.68 3.70 10.76
CA ARG A 11 0.28 2.58 10.85
C ARG A 11 -0.19 1.37 10.04
N TYR A 12 -1.48 1.03 10.08
CA TYR A 12 -2.05 -0.05 9.26
C TYR A 12 -1.96 0.24 7.76
N LEU A 13 -2.21 1.49 7.34
CA LEU A 13 -2.08 1.91 5.94
C LEU A 13 -0.65 1.72 5.41
N TYR A 14 0.35 2.03 6.23
CA TYR A 14 1.78 1.88 5.89
C TYR A 14 2.35 0.49 6.21
N LYS A 15 1.51 -0.47 6.66
CA LYS A 15 1.90 -1.83 7.06
C LYS A 15 2.92 -1.88 8.21
N GLU A 16 2.86 -0.91 9.11
CA GLU A 16 3.71 -0.76 10.30
C GLU A 16 3.05 -1.31 11.58
N THR A 17 2.06 -2.19 11.42
CA THR A 17 1.30 -2.84 12.49
C THR A 17 1.70 -4.30 12.63
N SER A 18 1.69 -4.81 13.87
CA SER A 18 1.89 -6.23 14.16
C SER A 18 0.75 -7.07 13.56
N ALA A 19 0.96 -8.38 13.38
CA ALA A 19 -0.07 -9.27 12.82
C ALA A 19 -1.38 -9.26 13.63
N GLU A 20 -1.27 -9.19 14.96
CA GLU A 20 -2.40 -9.11 15.88
C GLU A 20 -3.19 -7.79 15.73
N GLU A 21 -2.48 -6.66 15.68
CA GLU A 21 -3.07 -5.32 15.46
C GLU A 21 -3.78 -5.25 14.10
N THR A 22 -3.16 -5.82 13.06
CA THR A 22 -3.69 -5.87 11.70
C THR A 22 -5.00 -6.66 11.65
N ALA A 23 -5.08 -7.80 12.34
CA ALA A 23 -6.28 -8.61 12.42
C ALA A 23 -7.42 -7.88 13.17
N ALA A 24 -7.11 -7.24 14.29
CA ALA A 24 -8.08 -6.47 15.06
C ALA A 24 -8.65 -5.28 14.27
N ILE A 25 -7.78 -4.52 13.58
CA ILE A 25 -8.18 -3.41 12.72
C ILE A 25 -9.04 -3.90 11.56
N LYS A 26 -8.67 -5.01 10.92
CA LYS A 26 -9.45 -5.60 9.82
C LYS A 26 -10.85 -6.01 10.27
N HIS A 27 -10.96 -6.66 11.44
CA HIS A 27 -12.25 -7.04 12.02
C HIS A 27 -13.12 -5.80 12.32
N ALA A 28 -12.52 -4.74 12.85
CA ALA A 28 -13.23 -3.51 13.16
C ALA A 28 -13.66 -2.71 11.93
N LEU A 29 -12.86 -2.72 10.85
CA LEU A 29 -13.24 -2.13 9.57
C LEU A 29 -14.41 -2.87 8.91
N ASP A 30 -14.54 -4.18 9.15
CA ASP A 30 -15.66 -4.99 8.65
C ASP A 30 -16.93 -4.76 9.48
N THR A 31 -16.79 -4.63 10.79
CA THR A 31 -17.91 -4.48 11.73
C THR A 31 -18.44 -3.04 11.80
N ASN A 32 -17.59 -2.03 11.64
CA ASN A 32 -17.93 -0.63 11.87
C ASN A 32 -17.81 0.22 10.60
N TRP A 33 -18.96 0.51 9.99
CA TRP A 33 -19.08 1.36 8.80
C TRP A 33 -18.45 2.75 8.98
N ILE A 34 -18.68 3.41 10.12
CA ILE A 34 -18.18 4.77 10.40
C ILE A 34 -16.65 4.77 10.42
N LEU A 35 -16.07 3.70 11.00
CA LEU A 35 -14.62 3.52 11.06
C LEU A 35 -14.02 3.32 9.66
N ARG A 36 -14.72 2.56 8.82
CA ARG A 36 -14.35 2.34 7.41
C ARG A 36 -14.37 3.63 6.60
N GLU A 37 -15.39 4.46 6.76
CA GLU A 37 -15.49 5.74 6.04
C GLU A 37 -14.33 6.68 6.40
N LYS A 38 -14.00 6.78 7.71
CA LYS A 38 -12.84 7.54 8.18
C LYS A 38 -11.52 7.00 7.61
N PHE A 39 -11.37 5.68 7.56
CA PHE A 39 -10.19 5.05 6.98
C PHE A 39 -10.04 5.34 5.48
N GLU A 40 -11.13 5.28 4.72
CA GLU A 40 -11.12 5.61 3.29
C GLU A 40 -10.76 7.08 3.05
N ALA A 41 -11.19 8.01 3.91
CA ALA A 41 -10.77 9.42 3.83
C ALA A 41 -9.25 9.58 4.03
N ILE A 42 -8.66 8.91 5.03
CA ILE A 42 -7.20 8.91 5.28
C ILE A 42 -6.45 8.31 4.09
N LYS A 43 -6.91 7.16 3.58
CA LYS A 43 -6.34 6.49 2.41
C LYS A 43 -6.39 7.36 1.16
N LYS A 44 -7.50 8.09 0.94
CA LYS A 44 -7.64 9.03 -0.18
C LYS A 44 -6.65 10.19 -0.06
N ALA A 45 -6.47 10.76 1.14
CA ALA A 45 -5.48 11.81 1.37
C ALA A 45 -4.04 11.31 1.12
N ALA A 46 -3.70 10.12 1.59
CA ALA A 46 -2.39 9.49 1.36
C ALA A 46 -2.13 9.21 -0.14
N ASN A 47 -3.14 8.71 -0.87
CA ASN A 47 -3.04 8.49 -2.32
C ASN A 47 -2.90 9.81 -3.09
N GLY A 48 -3.55 10.89 -2.63
CA GLY A 48 -3.38 12.23 -3.19
C GLY A 48 -1.93 12.70 -3.10
N LEU A 49 -1.26 12.43 -1.97
CA LEU A 49 0.17 12.73 -1.81
C LEU A 49 1.05 11.90 -2.76
N ASN A 50 0.65 10.66 -3.04
CA ASN A 50 1.37 9.75 -3.94
C ASN A 50 1.28 10.13 -5.43
N SER A 51 0.41 11.08 -5.80
CA SER A 51 0.38 11.62 -7.17
C SER A 51 1.65 12.37 -7.58
N MET A 52 2.50 12.70 -6.61
CA MET A 52 3.80 13.33 -6.82
C MET A 52 4.93 12.31 -7.03
N ILE A 53 4.64 11.09 -7.51
CA ILE A 53 5.69 10.16 -7.93
C ILE A 53 6.28 10.66 -9.26
N GLN A 54 7.53 11.11 -9.19
CA GLN A 54 8.36 11.33 -10.36
C GLN A 54 8.57 10.01 -11.10
N SER A 55 8.41 10.02 -12.42
CA SER A 55 8.61 8.82 -13.24
C SER A 55 10.02 8.26 -13.01
N PRO A 56 10.18 6.94 -12.77
CA PRO A 56 11.50 6.35 -12.64
C PRO A 56 12.30 6.56 -13.92
N ARG A 57 13.62 6.72 -13.78
CA ARG A 57 14.49 6.87 -14.95
C ARG A 57 14.33 5.64 -15.86
N PRO A 58 14.29 5.82 -17.20
CA PRO A 58 14.14 4.70 -18.13
C PRO A 58 15.16 3.57 -17.93
N SER A 59 16.37 3.90 -17.50
CA SER A 59 17.42 2.92 -17.19
C SER A 59 17.04 1.94 -16.07
N VAL A 60 16.27 2.38 -15.08
CA VAL A 60 15.81 1.51 -13.97
C VAL A 60 14.76 0.53 -14.47
N ILE A 61 13.87 0.97 -15.36
CA ILE A 61 12.88 0.11 -16.02
C ILE A 61 13.60 -0.95 -16.86
N GLN A 62 14.61 -0.54 -17.64
CA GLN A 62 15.40 -1.47 -18.47
C GLN A 62 16.12 -2.52 -17.62
N SER A 63 16.75 -2.12 -16.51
CA SER A 63 17.41 -3.04 -15.58
C SER A 63 16.43 -4.02 -14.93
N LEU A 64 15.21 -3.58 -14.59
CA LEU A 64 14.18 -4.46 -14.02
C LEU A 64 13.67 -5.47 -15.05
N LEU A 65 13.44 -5.05 -16.30
CA LEU A 65 13.04 -5.94 -17.40
C LEU A 65 14.11 -6.99 -17.71
N ASN A 66 15.38 -6.59 -17.69
CA ASN A 66 16.51 -7.50 -17.86
C ASN A 66 16.62 -8.50 -16.70
N TYR A 67 16.42 -8.04 -15.45
CA TYR A 67 16.41 -8.89 -14.26
C TYR A 67 15.25 -9.90 -14.28
N ALA A 68 14.07 -9.48 -14.72
CA ALA A 68 12.88 -10.32 -14.83
C ALA A 68 12.95 -11.34 -15.98
N GLY A 69 13.99 -11.30 -16.82
CA GLY A 69 14.18 -12.26 -17.92
C GLY A 69 13.28 -12.06 -19.13
N VAL A 70 12.38 -11.05 -19.10
CA VAL A 70 11.43 -10.76 -20.19
C VAL A 70 12.15 -10.44 -21.51
N SER A 71 13.37 -9.90 -21.43
CA SER A 71 14.19 -9.60 -22.61
C SER A 71 14.91 -10.81 -23.21
N LYS A 72 14.93 -11.98 -22.54
CA LYS A 72 15.59 -13.20 -23.06
C LYS A 72 14.68 -14.11 -23.89
N GLU A 73 13.36 -13.93 -23.83
CA GLU A 73 12.42 -14.79 -24.55
C GLU A 73 12.20 -14.40 -26.02
N VAL A 74 12.85 -13.35 -26.52
CA VAL A 74 12.73 -12.91 -27.93
C VAL A 74 13.92 -13.33 -28.82
N GLU A 75 14.89 -14.09 -28.29
CA GLU A 75 16.12 -14.44 -29.03
C GLU A 75 16.38 -15.94 -29.29
N HIS A 76 15.44 -16.86 -29.03
CA HIS A 76 15.61 -18.25 -29.45
C HIS A 76 14.48 -18.74 -30.37
N GLN A 77 14.82 -18.68 -31.67
CA GLN A 77 14.52 -19.60 -32.79
C GLN A 77 13.08 -19.98 -33.11
#